data_AF-A0A8B6D1V5-F1
#
_entry.id   AF-A0A8B6D1V5-F1
#
_cell.length_a   1.000
_cell.length_b   1.000
_cell.length_c   1.000
_cell.angle_alpha   90.00
_cell.angle_beta   90.00
_cell.angle_gamma   90.00
#
_symmetry.space_group_name_H-M   'P 1'
#
loop_
_entity.id
_entity.type
_entity.pdbx_description
1 polymer ?
#
loop_
_entity_poly.entity_id
_entity_poly.type
_entity_poly.pdbx_seq_one_letter_code
_entity_poly.pdbx_strand_id
1 'polypeptide(L)'
;MEFRSLPFGIAVAPRIFTKLMKVPMTLLRRLGVRLIVYLDDILIMNQSNQKILSDLSTVLSILRGLGFLINTNKSVMEPSQTMEFLGYTVNSKLLTLSLPKEKVEKIKNSSKLMLEHKKVSARDLAQLIGQLTATKSSCPSRSSALSQFTNIENKSPAFGGHYDHQIQLNEEVQNELHWWVTKLGSWNGKALLRPEPHLTIQSDASLSGWGATCQQISIGGLWIDEEKSLHINQLELKAAMFAVQSYAKNLQNKHILIQMDNTTAIVYVNKMGGTVSKRLNSLTNQFWDWCLQRQLTITADYIPGKSNVIADWESRHYADFSNWRLSPILFKSLMKRIGPCNVDLFADRSNTHLNQYFSWKPDPQAKAVDALLQSWREIKGYAFPPFCLISTCLAKVREENSQIILITPVWQSQAWYPLLLQMSVDYPVLLPMSHNTVLSPMKEPHPLILNKTH
;
A
#
# COMPACT_ATOMS: atom_id res chain seq x y z
N MET A 1 -50.64 -30.46 -1.21
CA MET A 1 -49.69 -30.91 -0.17
C MET A 1 -49.40 -29.73 0.73
N GLU A 2 -49.71 -29.83 2.03
CA GLU A 2 -49.30 -28.85 3.02
C GLU A 2 -48.03 -29.37 3.70
N PHE A 3 -47.02 -28.51 3.82
CA PHE A 3 -45.79 -28.83 4.54
C PHE A 3 -46.03 -28.75 6.05
N ARG A 4 -45.68 -29.81 6.79
CA ARG A 4 -45.79 -29.88 8.26
C ARG A 4 -44.57 -29.35 9.00
N SER A 5 -43.50 -29.06 8.27
CA SER A 5 -42.25 -28.49 8.75
C SER A 5 -41.85 -27.32 7.86
N LEU A 6 -40.88 -26.53 8.31
CA LEU A 6 -40.34 -25.40 7.55
C LEU A 6 -39.68 -25.95 6.26
N PRO A 7 -40.28 -25.77 5.07
CA PRO A 7 -39.75 -26.40 3.87
C PRO A 7 -38.62 -25.56 3.28
N PHE A 8 -37.71 -26.22 2.58
CA PHE A 8 -36.62 -25.54 1.87
C PHE A 8 -37.16 -24.63 0.76
N GLY A 9 -36.51 -23.50 0.52
CA GLY A 9 -36.81 -22.59 -0.59
C GLY A 9 -37.81 -21.46 -0.28
N ILE A 10 -38.44 -21.44 0.90
CA ILE A 10 -39.30 -20.31 1.29
C ILE A 10 -38.46 -19.18 1.90
N ALA A 11 -38.59 -17.98 1.36
CA ALA A 11 -37.82 -16.80 1.78
C ALA A 11 -37.96 -16.46 3.29
N VAL A 12 -39.08 -16.81 3.92
CA VAL A 12 -39.36 -16.50 5.33
C VAL A 12 -38.70 -17.51 6.29
N ALA A 13 -38.34 -18.70 5.80
CA ALA A 13 -37.83 -19.79 6.62
C ALA A 13 -36.58 -19.41 7.45
N PRO A 14 -35.50 -18.81 6.88
CA PRO A 14 -34.32 -18.42 7.64
C PRO A 14 -34.63 -17.45 8.78
N ARG A 15 -35.58 -16.52 8.57
CA ARG A 15 -36.00 -15.54 9.58
C ARG A 15 -36.72 -16.21 10.75
N ILE A 16 -37.63 -17.14 10.45
CA ILE A 16 -38.35 -17.90 11.47
C ILE A 16 -37.37 -18.75 12.28
N PHE A 17 -36.49 -19.49 11.61
CA PHE A 17 -35.50 -20.33 12.28
C PHE A 17 -34.57 -19.52 13.18
N THR A 18 -34.07 -18.39 12.69
CA THR A 18 -33.26 -17.46 13.51
C THR A 18 -34.01 -16.99 14.76
N LYS A 19 -35.31 -16.67 14.64
CA LYS A 19 -36.13 -16.23 15.78
C LYS A 19 -36.32 -17.36 16.81
N LEU A 20 -36.54 -18.60 16.35
CA LEU A 20 -36.64 -19.77 17.22
C LEU A 20 -35.32 -20.03 17.94
N MET A 21 -34.19 -19.98 17.22
CA MET A 21 -32.86 -20.19 17.78
C MET A 21 -32.48 -19.14 18.84
N LYS A 22 -33.02 -17.92 18.79
CA LYS A 22 -32.72 -16.91 19.82
C LYS A 22 -33.03 -17.38 21.25
N VAL A 23 -34.07 -18.19 21.45
CA VAL A 23 -34.50 -18.65 22.78
C VAL A 23 -33.46 -19.56 23.44
N PRO A 24 -33.09 -20.73 22.87
CA PRO A 24 -32.06 -21.59 23.47
C PRO A 24 -30.70 -20.90 23.55
N MET A 25 -30.36 -20.05 22.57
CA MET A 25 -29.09 -19.32 22.58
C MET A 25 -29.02 -18.28 23.69
N THR A 26 -30.14 -17.67 24.07
CA THR A 26 -30.21 -16.78 25.22
C THR A 26 -29.98 -17.54 26.52
N LEU A 27 -30.60 -18.71 26.69
CA LEU A 27 -30.38 -19.58 27.84
C LEU A 27 -28.91 -19.99 27.96
N LEU A 28 -28.33 -20.51 26.88
CA LEU A 28 -26.92 -20.93 26.84
C LEU A 28 -25.95 -19.80 27.20
N ARG A 29 -26.20 -18.59 26.69
CA ARG A 29 -25.40 -17.40 27.06
C ARG A 29 -25.56 -17.03 28.54
N ARG A 30 -26.77 -17.17 29.11
CA ARG A 30 -27.00 -16.95 30.57
C ARG A 30 -26.27 -17.98 31.43
N LEU A 31 -26.03 -19.18 30.91
CA LEU A 31 -25.21 -20.21 31.54
C LEU A 31 -23.70 -19.98 31.36
N GLY A 32 -23.29 -18.89 30.70
CA GLY A 32 -21.87 -18.55 30.50
C GLY A 32 -21.24 -19.17 29.25
N VAL A 33 -22.00 -19.89 28.42
CA VAL A 33 -21.48 -20.49 27.19
C VAL A 33 -21.22 -19.40 26.15
N ARG A 34 -19.97 -19.32 25.67
CA ARG A 34 -19.58 -18.40 24.59
C ARG A 34 -19.82 -19.07 23.25
N LEU A 35 -20.74 -18.53 22.47
CA LEU A 35 -21.15 -19.10 21.18
C LEU A 35 -21.47 -18.03 20.12
N ILE A 36 -21.17 -18.36 18.87
CA ILE A 36 -21.59 -17.64 17.66
C ILE A 36 -22.59 -18.53 16.93
N VAL A 37 -23.67 -17.93 16.45
CA VAL A 37 -24.76 -18.64 15.76
C VAL A 37 -25.06 -17.90 14.50
N TYR A 38 -25.10 -18.62 13.39
CA TYR A 38 -25.50 -18.09 12.10
C TYR A 38 -26.36 -19.12 11.39
N LEU A 39 -27.66 -18.84 11.31
CA LEU A 39 -28.66 -19.78 10.83
C LEU A 39 -28.52 -21.13 11.54
N ASP A 40 -28.07 -22.15 10.81
CA ASP A 40 -27.98 -23.53 11.26
C ASP A 40 -26.61 -23.87 11.89
N ASP A 41 -25.60 -23.00 11.72
CA ASP A 41 -24.25 -23.22 12.21
C ASP A 41 -24.05 -22.61 13.60
N ILE A 42 -23.48 -23.39 14.53
CA ILE A 42 -23.14 -22.97 15.90
C ILE A 42 -21.66 -23.21 16.15
N LEU A 43 -20.93 -22.15 16.48
CA LEU A 43 -19.54 -22.20 16.92
C LEU A 43 -19.48 -21.96 18.43
N ILE A 44 -18.93 -22.92 19.18
CA ILE A 44 -18.72 -22.83 20.62
C ILE A 44 -17.25 -22.52 20.87
N MET A 45 -16.95 -21.62 21.80
CA MET A 45 -15.58 -21.18 22.07
C MET A 45 -15.30 -21.19 23.57
N ASN A 46 -14.16 -21.74 23.97
CA ASN A 46 -13.67 -21.60 25.34
C ASN A 46 -12.13 -21.52 25.33
N GLN A 47 -11.56 -20.97 26.39
CA GLN A 47 -10.10 -20.95 26.59
C GLN A 47 -9.59 -22.26 27.21
N SER A 48 -10.47 -23.05 27.85
CA SER A 48 -10.12 -24.34 28.46
C SER A 48 -10.73 -25.50 27.68
N ASN A 49 -9.91 -26.52 27.40
CA ASN A 49 -10.34 -27.75 26.74
C ASN A 49 -11.40 -28.53 27.56
N GLN A 50 -11.27 -28.53 28.88
CA GLN A 50 -12.26 -29.18 29.75
C GLN A 50 -13.59 -28.41 29.74
N LYS A 51 -13.53 -27.08 29.81
CA LYS A 51 -14.75 -26.25 29.80
C LYS A 51 -15.48 -26.31 28.47
N ILE A 52 -14.79 -26.31 27.33
CA ILE A 52 -15.46 -26.40 26.02
C ILE A 52 -16.19 -27.75 25.84
N LEU A 53 -15.66 -28.84 26.40
CA LEU A 53 -16.36 -30.14 26.39
C LEU A 53 -17.63 -30.11 27.27
N SER A 54 -17.55 -29.45 28.43
CA SER A 54 -18.73 -29.22 29.29
C SER A 54 -19.76 -28.28 28.64
N ASP A 55 -19.30 -27.25 27.95
CA ASP A 55 -20.16 -26.33 27.22
C ASP A 55 -20.84 -27.06 26.05
N LEU A 56 -20.08 -27.88 25.31
CA LEU A 56 -20.60 -28.71 24.23
C LEU A 56 -21.67 -29.68 24.73
N SER A 57 -21.43 -30.40 25.83
CA SER A 57 -22.42 -31.32 26.40
C SER A 57 -23.70 -30.59 26.80
N THR A 58 -23.57 -29.40 27.40
CA THR A 58 -24.70 -28.53 27.76
C THR A 58 -25.50 -28.08 26.53
N VAL A 59 -24.81 -27.64 25.47
CA VAL A 59 -25.42 -27.24 24.20
C VAL A 59 -26.17 -28.41 23.57
N LEU A 60 -25.54 -29.59 23.46
CA LEU A 60 -26.15 -30.79 22.90
C LEU A 60 -27.39 -31.23 23.70
N SER A 61 -27.32 -31.18 25.03
CA SER A 61 -28.43 -31.56 25.92
C SER A 61 -29.64 -30.64 25.71
N ILE A 62 -29.43 -29.31 25.74
CA ILE A 62 -30.51 -28.32 25.55
C ILE A 62 -31.12 -28.44 24.16
N LEU A 63 -30.31 -28.53 23.11
CA LEU A 63 -30.81 -28.62 21.74
C LEU A 63 -31.60 -29.91 21.50
N ARG A 64 -31.09 -31.06 21.95
CA ARG A 64 -31.82 -32.34 21.84
C ARG A 64 -33.10 -32.34 22.67
N GLY A 65 -33.06 -31.77 23.88
CA GLY A 65 -34.24 -31.63 24.74
C GLY A 65 -35.35 -30.76 24.13
N LEU A 66 -34.98 -29.80 23.27
CA LEU A 66 -35.91 -28.98 22.49
C LEU A 66 -36.34 -29.62 21.16
N GLY A 67 -35.90 -30.85 20.87
CA GLY A 67 -36.27 -31.59 19.68
C GLY A 67 -35.42 -31.29 18.43
N PHE A 68 -34.30 -30.57 18.56
CA PHE A 68 -33.39 -30.37 17.44
C PHE A 68 -32.62 -31.66 17.10
N LEU A 69 -32.52 -31.94 15.80
CA LEU A 69 -31.73 -33.04 15.27
C LEU A 69 -30.33 -32.55 14.90
N ILE A 70 -29.31 -33.10 15.55
CA ILE A 70 -27.93 -32.68 15.37
C ILE A 70 -27.25 -33.63 14.38
N ASN A 71 -26.77 -33.10 13.26
CA ASN A 71 -26.04 -33.87 12.27
C ASN A 71 -24.59 -34.09 12.73
N THR A 72 -24.34 -35.22 13.40
CA THR A 72 -23.02 -35.56 13.94
C THR A 72 -21.95 -35.72 12.87
N ASN A 73 -22.32 -36.15 11.65
CA ASN A 73 -21.38 -36.35 10.55
C ASN A 73 -20.84 -35.04 9.99
N LYS A 74 -21.63 -33.96 10.07
CA LYS A 74 -21.21 -32.61 9.66
C LYS A 74 -20.67 -31.76 10.82
N SER A 75 -20.80 -32.24 12.06
CA SER A 75 -20.41 -31.49 13.25
C SER A 75 -19.00 -31.87 13.71
N VAL A 76 -18.24 -30.89 14.17
CA VAL A 76 -16.94 -31.12 14.81
C VAL A 76 -17.17 -31.24 16.32
N MET A 77 -17.00 -32.45 16.87
CA MET A 77 -17.24 -32.72 18.29
C MET A 77 -15.98 -32.60 19.15
N GLU A 78 -14.81 -32.70 18.54
CA GLU A 78 -13.55 -32.54 19.23
C GLU A 78 -13.10 -31.07 19.20
N PRO A 79 -12.75 -30.47 20.35
CA PRO A 79 -12.22 -29.12 20.39
C PRO A 79 -10.97 -28.97 19.53
N SER A 80 -10.94 -27.92 18.70
CA SER A 80 -9.81 -27.62 17.84
C SER A 80 -9.47 -26.13 17.88
N GLN A 81 -8.19 -25.81 17.72
CA GLN A 81 -7.74 -24.42 17.53
C GLN A 81 -7.81 -23.96 16.07
N THR A 82 -8.16 -24.84 15.15
CA THR A 82 -8.36 -24.52 13.74
C THR A 82 -9.53 -25.31 13.20
N MET A 83 -10.55 -24.61 12.67
CA MET A 83 -11.74 -25.25 12.12
C MET A 83 -12.40 -24.40 11.04
N GLU A 84 -13.22 -25.05 10.23
CA GLU A 84 -14.05 -24.34 9.26
C GLU A 84 -15.35 -23.86 9.88
N PHE A 85 -15.69 -22.59 9.69
CA PHE A 85 -16.94 -21.98 10.11
C PHE A 85 -17.35 -20.91 9.11
N LEU A 86 -18.61 -20.95 8.64
CA LEU A 86 -19.15 -20.04 7.62
C LEU A 86 -18.30 -19.96 6.34
N GLY A 87 -17.67 -21.08 5.98
CA GLY A 87 -16.85 -21.19 4.78
C GLY A 87 -15.46 -20.56 4.90
N TYR A 88 -15.00 -20.24 6.12
CA TYR A 88 -13.65 -19.78 6.42
C TYR A 88 -12.97 -20.73 7.40
N THR A 89 -11.66 -20.83 7.32
CA THR A 89 -10.84 -21.44 8.37
C THR A 89 -10.57 -20.40 9.45
N VAL A 90 -11.08 -20.64 10.65
CA VAL A 90 -10.85 -19.83 11.85
C VAL A 90 -9.67 -20.43 12.60
N ASN A 91 -8.67 -19.61 12.93
CA ASN A 91 -7.54 -20.02 13.77
C ASN A 91 -7.56 -19.22 15.07
N SER A 92 -7.78 -19.90 16.21
CA SER A 92 -7.88 -19.24 17.52
C SER A 92 -6.53 -18.90 18.15
N LYS A 93 -5.43 -19.51 17.69
CA LYS A 93 -4.06 -19.23 18.18
C LYS A 93 -3.51 -17.94 17.58
N LEU A 94 -3.66 -17.81 16.26
CA LEU A 94 -3.23 -16.63 15.50
C LEU A 94 -4.30 -15.54 15.46
N LEU A 95 -5.53 -15.87 15.87
CA LEU A 95 -6.72 -15.01 15.73
C LEU A 95 -6.88 -14.54 14.29
N THR A 96 -6.89 -15.48 13.35
CA THR A 96 -7.02 -15.19 11.90
C THR A 96 -8.22 -15.88 11.27
N LEU A 97 -8.73 -15.28 10.21
CA LEU A 97 -9.67 -15.86 9.26
C LEU A 97 -8.97 -16.06 7.92
N SER A 98 -8.97 -17.28 7.41
CA SER A 98 -8.43 -17.61 6.09
C SER A 98 -9.43 -18.42 5.27
N LEU A 99 -9.21 -18.53 3.97
CA LEU A 99 -9.93 -19.46 3.11
C LEU A 99 -9.43 -20.88 3.33
N PRO A 100 -10.32 -21.89 3.33
CA PRO A 100 -9.95 -23.28 3.19
C PRO A 100 -9.07 -23.53 1.96
N LYS A 101 -8.15 -24.49 2.07
CA LYS A 101 -7.21 -24.85 0.99
C LYS A 101 -7.93 -25.18 -0.32
N GLU A 102 -9.04 -25.91 -0.23
CA GLU A 102 -9.85 -26.29 -1.40
C GLU A 102 -10.42 -25.08 -2.14
N LYS A 103 -10.90 -24.06 -1.40
CA LYS A 103 -11.41 -22.82 -2.01
C LYS A 103 -10.28 -22.04 -2.69
N VAL A 104 -9.10 -21.99 -2.07
CA VAL A 104 -7.92 -21.34 -2.67
C VAL A 104 -7.54 -22.03 -3.99
N GLU A 105 -7.44 -23.36 -3.99
CA GLU A 105 -7.07 -24.10 -5.20
C GLU A 105 -8.15 -24.02 -6.27
N LYS A 106 -9.43 -24.02 -5.90
CA LYS A 106 -10.54 -23.78 -6.84
C LYS A 106 -10.41 -22.43 -7.54
N ILE A 107 -10.17 -21.35 -6.79
CA ILE A 107 -10.01 -20.00 -7.36
C ILE A 107 -8.78 -19.95 -8.28
N LYS A 108 -7.65 -20.53 -7.85
CA LYS A 108 -6.43 -20.59 -8.67
C LYS A 108 -6.68 -21.35 -9.97
N ASN A 109 -7.33 -22.51 -9.92
CA ASN A 109 -7.58 -23.34 -11.09
C ASN A 109 -8.56 -22.64 -12.06
N SER A 110 -9.66 -22.06 -11.55
CA SER A 110 -10.57 -21.26 -12.37
C SER A 110 -9.86 -20.06 -13.02
N SER A 111 -8.96 -19.39 -12.28
CA SER A 111 -8.19 -18.27 -12.83
C SER A 111 -7.17 -18.70 -13.88
N LYS A 112 -6.49 -19.85 -13.69
CA LYS A 112 -5.56 -20.41 -14.69
C LYS A 112 -6.27 -20.80 -15.98
N LEU A 113 -7.40 -21.50 -15.87
CA LEU A 113 -8.20 -21.88 -17.04
C LEU A 113 -8.62 -20.66 -17.86
N MET A 114 -9.02 -19.57 -17.21
CA MET A 114 -9.34 -18.32 -17.90
C MET A 114 -8.12 -17.62 -18.54
N LEU A 115 -6.93 -17.77 -17.96
CA LEU A 115 -5.71 -17.21 -18.55
C LEU A 115 -5.25 -18.00 -19.78
N GLU A 116 -5.46 -19.32 -19.79
CA GLU A 116 -5.18 -20.19 -20.94
C GLU A 116 -6.10 -19.88 -22.13
N HIS A 117 -7.36 -19.52 -21.86
CA HIS A 117 -8.37 -19.23 -22.87
C HIS A 117 -8.55 -17.73 -23.06
N LYS A 118 -8.07 -17.18 -24.20
CA LYS A 118 -8.24 -15.74 -24.52
C LYS A 118 -9.70 -15.27 -24.55
N LYS A 119 -10.64 -16.19 -24.79
CA LYS A 119 -12.08 -15.96 -24.74
C LYS A 119 -12.70 -16.86 -23.68
N VAL A 120 -13.53 -16.27 -22.81
CA VAL A 120 -14.21 -16.97 -21.72
C VAL A 120 -15.71 -16.71 -21.79
N SER A 121 -16.54 -17.64 -21.32
CA SER A 121 -17.98 -17.39 -21.27
C SER A 121 -18.32 -16.35 -20.18
N ALA A 122 -19.40 -15.60 -20.38
CA ALA A 122 -19.91 -14.69 -19.35
C ALA A 122 -20.26 -15.45 -18.05
N ARG A 123 -20.75 -16.68 -18.17
CA ARG A 123 -21.04 -17.58 -17.04
C ARG A 123 -19.81 -17.91 -16.21
N ASP A 124 -18.72 -18.31 -16.86
CA ASP A 124 -17.47 -18.67 -16.16
C ASP A 124 -16.93 -17.45 -15.41
N LEU A 125 -16.93 -16.29 -16.08
CA LEU A 125 -16.49 -15.03 -15.49
C LEU A 125 -17.33 -14.66 -14.26
N ALA A 126 -18.66 -14.75 -14.36
CA ALA A 126 -19.59 -14.52 -13.24
C ALA A 126 -19.32 -15.48 -12.06
N GLN A 127 -19.08 -16.76 -12.37
CA GLN A 127 -18.77 -17.76 -11.35
C GLN A 127 -17.47 -17.43 -10.61
N LEU A 128 -16.40 -17.09 -11.33
CA LEU A 128 -15.14 -16.69 -10.71
C LEU A 128 -15.32 -15.48 -9.81
N ILE A 129 -16.12 -14.51 -10.23
CA ILE A 129 -16.35 -13.29 -9.43
C ILE A 129 -17.14 -13.57 -8.17
N GLY A 130 -18.11 -14.48 -8.24
CA GLY A 130 -18.77 -15.00 -7.04
C GLY A 130 -17.76 -15.62 -6.07
N GLN A 131 -16.81 -16.41 -6.58
CA GLN A 131 -15.74 -16.99 -5.77
C GLN A 131 -14.82 -15.92 -5.17
N LEU A 132 -14.36 -14.94 -5.97
CA LEU A 132 -13.51 -13.84 -5.52
C LEU A 132 -14.22 -12.96 -4.47
N THR A 133 -15.51 -12.70 -4.66
CA THR A 133 -16.31 -11.91 -3.71
C THR A 133 -16.41 -12.60 -2.35
N ALA A 134 -16.48 -13.94 -2.32
CA ALA A 134 -16.48 -14.71 -1.08
C ALA A 134 -15.13 -14.61 -0.32
N THR A 135 -14.05 -14.14 -0.95
CA THR A 135 -12.73 -13.99 -0.31
C THR A 135 -12.55 -12.70 0.48
N LYS A 136 -13.45 -11.70 0.33
CA LYS A 136 -13.29 -10.35 0.91
C LYS A 136 -13.06 -10.32 2.43
N SER A 137 -13.58 -11.31 3.15
CA SER A 137 -13.45 -11.39 4.61
C SER A 137 -12.12 -11.97 5.08
N SER A 138 -11.38 -12.67 4.22
CA SER A 138 -10.20 -13.46 4.59
C SER A 138 -8.93 -13.07 3.82
N CYS A 139 -9.06 -12.49 2.64
CA CYS A 139 -7.95 -12.08 1.81
C CYS A 139 -8.11 -10.59 1.45
N PRO A 140 -7.03 -9.80 1.47
CA PRO A 140 -7.06 -8.47 0.91
C PRO A 140 -7.39 -8.53 -0.58
N SER A 141 -8.54 -7.99 -0.98
CA SER A 141 -9.06 -8.16 -2.35
C SER A 141 -8.68 -6.97 -3.22
N ARG A 142 -7.99 -7.22 -4.34
CA ARG A 142 -7.90 -6.22 -5.42
C ARG A 142 -9.31 -5.97 -5.97
N SER A 143 -9.65 -4.69 -6.12
CA SER A 143 -11.00 -4.29 -6.54
C SER A 143 -11.17 -4.16 -8.06
N SER A 144 -10.11 -4.40 -8.87
CA SER A 144 -10.15 -4.14 -10.31
C SER A 144 -11.00 -5.14 -11.11
N ALA A 145 -11.05 -6.43 -10.79
CA ALA A 145 -11.79 -7.43 -11.59
C ALA A 145 -13.30 -7.25 -11.44
N LEU A 146 -13.74 -6.87 -10.23
CA LEU A 146 -15.12 -6.47 -9.99
C LEU A 146 -15.51 -5.25 -10.84
N SER A 147 -14.62 -4.26 -10.99
CA SER A 147 -14.92 -3.04 -11.75
C SER A 147 -15.07 -3.29 -13.26
N GLN A 148 -14.33 -4.25 -13.82
CA GLN A 148 -14.49 -4.65 -15.21
C GLN A 148 -15.72 -5.51 -15.44
N PHE A 149 -16.04 -6.40 -14.50
CA PHE A 149 -17.27 -7.15 -14.59
C PHE A 149 -18.50 -6.28 -14.46
N THR A 150 -18.53 -5.30 -13.56
CA THR A 150 -19.64 -4.33 -13.53
C THR A 150 -19.78 -3.58 -14.86
N ASN A 151 -18.66 -3.29 -15.54
CA ASN A 151 -18.70 -2.69 -16.89
C ASN A 151 -19.20 -3.66 -17.97
N ILE A 152 -18.98 -4.96 -17.80
CA ILE A 152 -19.46 -6.02 -18.71
C ILE A 152 -20.94 -6.33 -18.45
N GLU A 153 -21.34 -6.43 -17.18
CA GLU A 153 -22.71 -6.65 -16.71
C GLU A 153 -23.63 -5.48 -17.09
N ASN A 154 -23.15 -4.24 -16.99
CA ASN A 154 -23.84 -3.05 -17.50
C ASN A 154 -23.99 -3.04 -19.04
N LYS A 155 -23.14 -3.78 -19.75
CA LYS A 155 -23.26 -3.99 -21.21
C LYS A 155 -24.04 -5.26 -21.56
N SER A 156 -24.35 -6.14 -20.59
CA SER A 156 -25.15 -7.36 -20.77
C SER A 156 -26.53 -7.13 -21.40
N PRO A 157 -27.25 -6.00 -21.13
CA PRO A 157 -28.48 -5.68 -21.86
C PRO A 157 -28.27 -5.56 -23.38
N ALA A 158 -27.09 -5.14 -23.83
CA ALA A 158 -26.74 -5.05 -25.25
C ALA A 158 -26.42 -6.42 -25.89
N PHE A 159 -26.27 -7.48 -25.08
CA PHE A 159 -25.95 -8.84 -25.51
C PHE A 159 -27.13 -9.82 -25.35
N GLY A 160 -28.36 -9.31 -25.20
CA GLY A 160 -29.58 -10.13 -25.25
C GLY A 160 -29.79 -11.09 -24.08
N GLY A 161 -29.05 -10.96 -22.97
CA GLY A 161 -29.28 -11.72 -21.74
C GLY A 161 -28.79 -13.19 -21.75
N HIS A 162 -28.00 -13.60 -22.75
CA HIS A 162 -27.46 -14.97 -22.81
C HIS A 162 -26.07 -15.06 -22.14
N TYR A 163 -25.94 -15.92 -21.12
CA TYR A 163 -24.72 -16.11 -20.33
C TYR A 163 -23.60 -16.91 -21.04
N ASP A 164 -23.86 -17.41 -22.25
CA ASP A 164 -22.93 -18.29 -22.97
C ASP A 164 -22.12 -17.53 -24.05
N HIS A 165 -22.25 -16.20 -24.12
CA HIS A 165 -21.42 -15.37 -24.99
C HIS A 165 -19.95 -15.36 -24.57
N GLN A 166 -19.08 -15.37 -25.58
CA GLN A 166 -17.63 -15.37 -25.42
C GLN A 166 -17.10 -13.94 -25.26
N ILE A 167 -16.37 -13.69 -24.18
CA ILE A 167 -15.80 -12.41 -23.80
C ILE A 167 -14.28 -12.48 -23.95
N GLN A 168 -13.70 -11.50 -24.65
CA GLN A 168 -12.27 -11.32 -24.71
C GLN A 168 -11.76 -10.66 -23.42
N LEU A 169 -10.83 -11.32 -22.72
CA LEU A 169 -10.18 -10.73 -21.56
C LEU A 169 -9.19 -9.64 -22.01
N ASN A 170 -9.19 -8.49 -21.33
CA ASN A 170 -8.17 -7.47 -21.54
C ASN A 170 -6.97 -7.67 -20.60
N GLU A 171 -5.89 -6.95 -20.85
CA GLU A 171 -4.63 -7.07 -20.12
C GLU A 171 -4.77 -6.78 -18.62
N GLU A 172 -5.62 -5.81 -18.24
CA GLU A 172 -5.88 -5.49 -16.83
C GLU A 172 -6.48 -6.69 -16.07
N VAL A 173 -7.46 -7.40 -16.65
CA VAL A 173 -8.04 -8.60 -16.02
C VAL A 173 -7.03 -9.73 -16.00
N GLN A 174 -6.27 -9.92 -17.07
CA GLN A 174 -5.22 -10.93 -17.12
C GLN A 174 -4.17 -10.72 -16.01
N ASN A 175 -3.72 -9.47 -15.82
CA ASN A 175 -2.79 -9.11 -14.75
C ASN A 175 -3.35 -9.42 -13.36
N GLU A 176 -4.65 -9.18 -13.15
CA GLU A 176 -5.29 -9.51 -11.89
C GLU A 176 -5.48 -11.01 -11.67
N LEU A 177 -5.93 -11.75 -12.68
CA LEU A 177 -6.02 -13.21 -12.62
C LEU A 177 -4.64 -13.82 -12.30
N HIS A 178 -3.58 -13.29 -12.92
CA HIS A 178 -2.21 -13.69 -12.63
C HIS A 178 -1.83 -13.38 -11.18
N TRP A 179 -2.25 -12.22 -10.65
CA TRP A 179 -2.06 -11.92 -9.23
C TRP A 179 -2.78 -12.93 -8.32
N TRP A 180 -4.04 -13.27 -8.60
CA TRP A 180 -4.77 -14.27 -7.80
C TRP A 180 -4.10 -15.64 -7.84
N VAL A 181 -3.61 -16.08 -9.00
CA VAL A 181 -2.87 -17.35 -9.13
C VAL A 181 -1.58 -17.35 -8.29
N THR A 182 -0.83 -16.25 -8.34
CA THR A 182 0.51 -16.17 -7.74
C THR A 182 0.51 -15.77 -6.26
N LYS A 183 -0.43 -14.94 -5.81
CA LYS A 183 -0.39 -14.30 -4.49
C LYS A 183 -1.46 -14.77 -3.52
N LEU A 184 -2.58 -15.35 -3.99
CA LEU A 184 -3.67 -15.77 -3.10
C LEU A 184 -3.18 -16.73 -2.01
N GLY A 185 -2.30 -17.67 -2.33
CA GLY A 185 -1.76 -18.61 -1.34
C GLY A 185 -0.94 -17.92 -0.24
N SER A 186 -0.12 -16.93 -0.61
CA SER A 186 0.75 -16.21 0.32
C SER A 186 0.01 -15.19 1.19
N TRP A 187 -1.11 -14.67 0.69
CA TRP A 187 -1.89 -13.62 1.35
C TRP A 187 -3.22 -14.11 1.91
N ASN A 188 -3.41 -15.42 1.98
CA ASN A 188 -4.60 -16.02 2.56
C ASN A 188 -4.56 -15.94 4.09
N GLY A 189 -5.27 -14.97 4.66
CA GLY A 189 -5.35 -14.79 6.09
C GLY A 189 -5.52 -13.34 6.48
N LYS A 190 -6.56 -13.05 7.24
CA LYS A 190 -6.83 -11.74 7.82
C LYS A 190 -6.88 -11.88 9.33
N ALA A 191 -6.11 -11.05 10.04
CA ALA A 191 -6.19 -10.98 11.49
C ALA A 191 -7.58 -10.47 11.92
N LEU A 192 -8.18 -11.13 12.91
CA LEU A 192 -9.45 -10.76 13.54
C LEU A 192 -9.28 -9.54 14.43
N LEU A 193 -8.15 -9.47 15.12
CA LEU A 193 -7.74 -8.31 15.89
C LEU A 193 -6.77 -7.48 15.06
N ARG A 194 -6.89 -6.16 15.14
CA ARG A 194 -5.87 -5.27 14.57
C ARG A 194 -4.61 -5.42 15.44
N PRO A 195 -3.48 -5.91 14.88
CA PRO A 195 -2.23 -5.89 15.63
C PRO A 195 -1.85 -4.44 15.94
N GLU A 196 -1.07 -4.22 16.99
CA GLU A 196 -0.49 -2.91 17.24
C GLU A 196 0.44 -2.54 16.07
N PRO A 197 0.33 -1.31 15.54
CA PRO A 197 1.17 -0.90 14.43
C PRO A 197 2.62 -0.74 14.88
N HIS A 198 3.54 -1.28 14.08
CA HIS A 198 4.97 -1.07 14.28
C HIS A 198 5.37 0.39 14.00
N LEU A 199 4.71 1.01 13.02
CA LEU A 199 4.86 2.43 12.70
C LEU A 199 3.47 3.06 12.50
N THR A 200 3.33 4.29 13.00
CA THR A 200 2.20 5.16 12.68
C THR A 200 2.73 6.33 11.88
N ILE A 201 2.23 6.49 10.66
CA ILE A 201 2.63 7.51 9.70
C ILE A 201 1.42 8.43 9.48
N GLN A 202 1.62 9.73 9.58
CA GLN A 202 0.65 10.73 9.15
C GLN A 202 1.06 11.25 7.79
N SER A 203 0.12 11.38 6.85
CA SER A 203 0.38 11.92 5.52
C SER A 203 -0.66 12.96 5.15
N ASP A 204 -0.26 13.88 4.28
CA ASP A 204 -1.10 14.94 3.75
C ASP A 204 -0.67 15.30 2.33
N ALA A 205 -1.63 15.76 1.53
CA ALA A 205 -1.36 16.28 0.20
C ALA A 205 -1.95 17.68 0.01
N SER A 206 -1.17 18.55 -0.63
CA SER A 206 -1.65 19.82 -1.16
C SER A 206 -1.61 19.80 -2.69
N LEU A 207 -2.03 20.89 -3.32
CA LEU A 207 -1.87 21.07 -4.77
C LEU A 207 -0.41 21.27 -5.20
N SER A 208 0.48 21.67 -4.28
CA SER A 208 1.89 21.95 -4.56
C SER A 208 2.83 20.81 -4.21
N GLY A 209 2.52 20.03 -3.18
CA GLY A 209 3.39 18.96 -2.69
C GLY A 209 2.69 17.96 -1.76
N TRP A 210 3.50 17.06 -1.21
CA TRP A 210 3.10 16.09 -0.19
C TRP A 210 3.94 16.26 1.05
N GLY A 211 3.37 15.88 2.18
CA GLY A 211 4.00 15.90 3.48
C GLY A 211 3.66 14.63 4.24
N ALA A 212 4.57 14.21 5.12
CA ALA A 212 4.35 13.13 6.04
C ALA A 212 5.19 13.30 7.30
N THR A 213 4.73 12.67 8.38
CA THR A 213 5.50 12.59 9.62
C THR A 213 5.37 11.22 10.26
N CYS A 214 6.46 10.74 10.84
CA CYS A 214 6.52 9.52 11.63
C CYS A 214 7.54 9.71 12.74
N GLN A 215 7.15 9.48 14.00
CA GLN A 215 8.05 9.53 15.17
C GLN A 215 8.94 10.80 15.21
N GLN A 216 8.35 11.98 15.02
CA GLN A 216 9.02 13.30 14.99
C GLN A 216 9.91 13.58 13.77
N ILE A 217 10.12 12.62 12.88
CA ILE A 217 10.79 12.86 11.60
C ILE A 217 9.71 13.30 10.62
N SER A 218 9.80 14.51 10.09
CA SER A 218 8.95 14.99 8.99
C SER A 218 9.68 14.89 7.66
N ILE A 219 8.92 14.55 6.62
CA ILE A 219 9.39 14.49 5.24
C ILE A 219 8.34 15.13 4.34
N GLY A 220 8.78 15.60 3.18
CA GLY A 220 7.89 16.17 2.19
C GLY A 220 8.62 16.38 0.88
N GLY A 221 7.86 16.76 -0.14
CA GLY A 221 8.40 17.05 -1.46
C GLY A 221 7.39 17.71 -2.38
N LEU A 222 7.91 18.38 -3.40
CA LEU A 222 7.07 18.98 -4.44
C LEU A 222 6.55 17.93 -5.41
N TRP A 223 5.35 18.17 -5.94
CA TRP A 223 4.84 17.42 -7.08
C TRP A 223 5.59 17.79 -8.35
N ILE A 224 5.91 16.81 -9.18
CA ILE A 224 6.39 17.08 -10.55
C ILE A 224 5.22 17.58 -11.42
N ASP A 225 5.53 18.17 -12.57
CA ASP A 225 4.52 18.84 -13.41
C ASP A 225 3.36 17.90 -13.83
N GLU A 226 3.65 16.63 -14.09
CA GLU A 226 2.63 15.63 -14.40
C GLU A 226 1.70 15.35 -13.21
N GLU A 227 2.23 15.43 -11.98
CA GLU A 227 1.52 15.09 -10.75
C GLU A 227 0.62 16.23 -10.27
N LYS A 228 1.01 17.49 -10.47
CA LYS A 228 0.18 18.65 -10.13
C LYS A 228 -1.18 18.63 -10.83
N SER A 229 -1.26 17.97 -11.99
CA SER A 229 -2.51 17.82 -12.74
C SER A 229 -3.49 16.79 -12.14
N LEU A 230 -3.06 16.02 -11.13
CA LEU A 230 -3.87 14.98 -10.52
C LEU A 230 -4.92 15.58 -9.58
N HIS A 231 -6.06 14.90 -9.49
CA HIS A 231 -7.11 15.26 -8.56
C HIS A 231 -6.65 15.09 -7.10
N ILE A 232 -7.13 15.91 -6.18
CA ILE A 232 -6.71 15.88 -4.76
C ILE A 232 -6.76 14.48 -4.13
N ASN A 233 -7.85 13.71 -4.31
CA ASN A 233 -7.92 12.33 -3.83
C ASN A 233 -6.79 11.41 -4.34
N GLN A 234 -6.27 11.66 -5.55
CA GLN A 234 -5.12 10.91 -6.08
C GLN A 234 -3.81 11.38 -5.45
N LEU A 235 -3.67 12.69 -5.22
CA LEU A 235 -2.53 13.27 -4.52
C LEU A 235 -2.45 12.76 -3.08
N GLU A 236 -3.58 12.67 -2.38
CA GLU A 236 -3.68 12.12 -1.02
C GLU A 236 -3.20 10.67 -0.95
N LEU A 237 -3.73 9.81 -1.83
CA LEU A 237 -3.31 8.41 -1.91
C LEU A 237 -1.82 8.29 -2.29
N LYS A 238 -1.33 9.20 -3.13
CA LYS A 238 0.07 9.22 -3.56
C LYS A 238 1.01 9.72 -2.45
N ALA A 239 0.61 10.71 -1.67
CA ALA A 239 1.32 11.16 -0.48
C ALA A 239 1.44 10.01 0.53
N ALA A 240 0.34 9.27 0.75
CA ALA A 240 0.37 8.07 1.57
C ALA A 240 1.34 7.00 1.06
N MET A 241 1.34 6.75 -0.26
CA MET A 241 2.29 5.82 -0.88
C MET A 241 3.73 6.27 -0.68
N PHE A 242 4.04 7.55 -0.91
CA PHE A 242 5.38 8.09 -0.72
C PHE A 242 5.83 8.04 0.74
N ALA A 243 4.94 8.38 1.67
CA ALA A 243 5.22 8.30 3.09
C ALA A 243 5.61 6.87 3.51
N VAL A 244 4.83 5.86 3.11
CA VAL A 244 5.13 4.45 3.39
C VAL A 244 6.42 4.02 2.70
N GLN A 245 6.64 4.39 1.44
CA GLN A 245 7.87 4.05 0.71
C GLN A 245 9.12 4.63 1.37
N SER A 246 9.04 5.84 1.91
CA SER A 246 10.15 6.51 2.60
C SER A 246 10.43 5.90 3.98
N TYR A 247 9.41 5.75 4.84
CA TYR A 247 9.61 5.27 6.21
C TYR A 247 9.76 3.74 6.31
N ALA A 248 9.19 2.99 5.38
CA ALA A 248 9.18 1.53 5.42
C ALA A 248 10.12 0.87 4.39
N LYS A 249 11.04 1.65 3.80
CA LYS A 249 11.93 1.18 2.72
C LYS A 249 12.66 -0.12 3.06
N ASN A 250 13.14 -0.21 4.29
CA ASN A 250 13.93 -1.33 4.83
C ASN A 250 13.11 -2.25 5.77
N LEU A 251 11.79 -2.08 5.82
CA LEU A 251 10.93 -2.90 6.67
C LEU A 251 10.37 -4.10 5.90
N GLN A 252 10.24 -5.22 6.61
CA GLN A 252 9.60 -6.43 6.11
C GLN A 252 8.75 -7.09 7.19
N ASN A 253 7.61 -7.66 6.82
CA ASN A 253 6.71 -8.39 7.74
C ASN A 253 6.27 -7.54 8.94
N LYS A 254 5.94 -6.27 8.70
CA LYS A 254 5.47 -5.31 9.72
C LYS A 254 4.09 -4.79 9.38
N HIS A 255 3.35 -4.39 10.41
CA HIS A 255 2.10 -3.66 10.27
C HIS A 255 2.36 -2.16 10.41
N ILE A 256 1.81 -1.37 9.48
CA ILE A 256 1.93 0.09 9.45
C ILE A 256 0.52 0.67 9.46
N LEU A 257 0.30 1.62 10.38
CA LEU A 257 -0.88 2.45 10.42
C LEU A 257 -0.60 3.75 9.66
N ILE A 258 -1.42 4.07 8.67
CA ILE A 258 -1.40 5.37 7.99
C ILE A 258 -2.61 6.20 8.42
N GLN A 259 -2.36 7.43 8.84
CA GLN A 259 -3.36 8.38 9.27
C GLN A 259 -3.50 9.46 8.20
N MET A 260 -4.72 9.67 7.74
CA MET A 260 -5.04 10.62 6.67
C MET A 260 -6.31 11.39 7.04
N ASP A 261 -6.49 12.58 6.48
CA ASP A 261 -7.75 13.34 6.62
C ASP A 261 -8.70 13.10 5.43
N ASN A 262 -8.21 12.50 4.34
CA ASN A 262 -9.00 12.15 3.17
C ASN A 262 -9.67 10.78 3.29
N THR A 263 -10.98 10.78 3.50
CA THR A 263 -11.79 9.55 3.63
C THR A 263 -11.80 8.68 2.38
N THR A 264 -11.67 9.28 1.19
CA THR A 264 -11.61 8.50 -0.07
C THR A 264 -10.33 7.68 -0.12
N ALA A 265 -9.18 8.30 0.17
CA ALA A 265 -7.90 7.60 0.20
C ALA A 265 -7.89 6.50 1.27
N ILE A 266 -8.44 6.74 2.47
CA ILE A 266 -8.58 5.72 3.53
C ILE A 266 -9.37 4.50 3.04
N VAL A 267 -10.50 4.72 2.37
CA VAL A 267 -11.32 3.64 1.83
C VAL A 267 -10.55 2.85 0.78
N TYR A 268 -9.85 3.52 -0.13
CA TYR A 268 -9.06 2.87 -1.17
C TYR A 268 -7.89 2.05 -0.58
N VAL A 269 -7.19 2.56 0.43
CA VAL A 269 -6.14 1.81 1.13
C VAL A 269 -6.73 0.58 1.80
N ASN A 270 -7.73 0.74 2.68
CA ASN A 270 -8.28 -0.36 3.48
C ASN A 270 -9.01 -1.43 2.65
N LYS A 271 -9.64 -1.03 1.53
CA LYS A 271 -10.33 -1.96 0.62
C LYS A 271 -9.44 -2.45 -0.52
N MET A 272 -8.17 -2.04 -0.58
CA MET A 272 -7.27 -2.29 -1.70
C MET A 272 -7.89 -1.96 -3.07
N GLY A 273 -8.56 -0.82 -3.13
CA GLY A 273 -9.17 -0.27 -4.34
C GLY A 273 -10.64 0.13 -4.13
N GLY A 274 -11.28 0.49 -5.23
CA GLY A 274 -12.68 0.87 -5.30
C GLY A 274 -13.28 0.54 -6.67
N THR A 275 -14.54 0.89 -6.87
CA THR A 275 -15.27 0.60 -8.12
C THR A 275 -15.43 1.82 -9.02
N VAL A 276 -15.15 3.03 -8.50
CA VAL A 276 -15.54 4.29 -9.15
C VAL A 276 -14.43 4.86 -10.03
N SER A 277 -13.21 5.00 -9.51
CA SER A 277 -12.10 5.64 -10.22
C SER A 277 -11.03 4.65 -10.64
N LYS A 278 -10.86 4.48 -11.96
CA LYS A 278 -9.77 3.69 -12.56
C LYS A 278 -8.39 4.24 -12.18
N ARG A 279 -8.24 5.56 -12.15
CA ARG A 279 -6.97 6.22 -11.81
C ARG A 279 -6.56 5.94 -10.36
N LEU A 280 -7.51 6.05 -9.41
CA LEU A 280 -7.25 5.70 -8.02
C LEU A 280 -6.96 4.21 -7.84
N ASN A 281 -7.64 3.33 -8.58
CA ASN A 281 -7.34 1.89 -8.56
C ASN A 281 -5.92 1.60 -9.04
N SER A 282 -5.48 2.23 -10.12
CA SER A 282 -4.12 2.07 -10.64
C SER A 282 -3.07 2.47 -9.59
N LEU A 283 -3.24 3.64 -8.95
CA LEU A 283 -2.36 4.08 -7.85
C LEU A 283 -2.42 3.13 -6.63
N THR A 284 -3.61 2.67 -6.27
CA THR A 284 -3.80 1.73 -5.15
C THR A 284 -3.12 0.40 -5.41
N ASN A 285 -3.19 -0.10 -6.64
CA ASN A 285 -2.51 -1.32 -7.06
C ASN A 285 -0.99 -1.15 -6.96
N GLN A 286 -0.43 -0.04 -7.44
CA GLN A 286 1.00 0.26 -7.31
C GLN A 286 1.44 0.33 -5.84
N PHE A 287 0.66 1.01 -5.01
CA PHE A 287 0.91 1.12 -3.58
C PHE A 287 0.95 -0.26 -2.90
N TRP A 288 -0.07 -1.08 -3.15
CA TRP A 288 -0.15 -2.41 -2.56
C TRP A 288 0.83 -3.41 -3.17
N ASP A 289 1.14 -3.35 -4.47
CA ASP A 289 2.21 -4.17 -5.07
C ASP A 289 3.53 -3.97 -4.32
N TRP A 290 3.89 -2.70 -4.04
CA TRP A 290 5.09 -2.38 -3.28
C TRP A 290 5.05 -2.91 -1.84
N CYS A 291 3.90 -2.78 -1.16
CA CYS A 291 3.72 -3.26 0.21
C CYS A 291 3.75 -4.79 0.30
N LEU A 292 3.06 -5.48 -0.62
CA LEU A 292 2.96 -6.94 -0.65
C LEU A 292 4.30 -7.60 -0.98
N GLN A 293 5.15 -6.97 -1.81
CA GLN A 293 6.52 -7.43 -2.04
C GLN A 293 7.36 -7.49 -0.75
N ARG A 294 7.05 -6.63 0.22
CA ARG A 294 7.74 -6.54 1.52
C ARG A 294 6.95 -7.20 2.66
N GLN A 295 5.89 -7.92 2.35
CA GLN A 295 5.01 -8.52 3.37
C GLN A 295 4.50 -7.48 4.40
N LEU A 296 4.32 -6.22 3.97
CA LEU A 296 3.80 -5.17 4.83
C LEU A 296 2.27 -5.24 4.86
N THR A 297 1.72 -5.14 6.06
CA THR A 297 0.28 -4.95 6.26
C THR A 297 0.03 -3.48 6.49
N ILE A 298 -0.85 -2.86 5.70
CA ILE A 298 -1.22 -1.45 5.86
C ILE A 298 -2.66 -1.36 6.36
N THR A 299 -2.90 -0.49 7.32
CA THR A 299 -4.25 -0.04 7.68
C THR A 299 -4.30 1.48 7.63
N ALA A 300 -5.38 2.04 7.11
CA ALA A 300 -5.62 3.47 7.13
C ALA A 300 -6.68 3.84 8.18
N ASP A 301 -6.44 4.86 8.98
CA ASP A 301 -7.43 5.45 9.88
C ASP A 301 -7.53 6.96 9.66
N TYR A 302 -8.68 7.52 10.04
CA TYR A 302 -8.94 8.94 9.91
C TYR A 302 -8.28 9.73 11.04
N ILE A 303 -7.64 10.85 10.69
CA ILE A 303 -7.24 11.90 11.62
C ILE A 303 -7.87 13.22 11.17
N PRO A 304 -8.43 14.03 12.10
CA PRO A 304 -8.90 15.36 11.73
C PRO A 304 -7.76 16.22 11.17
N GLY A 305 -8.00 16.96 10.08
CA GLY A 305 -6.97 17.83 9.48
C GLY A 305 -6.39 18.85 10.47
N LYS A 306 -7.17 19.31 11.45
CA LYS A 306 -6.70 20.18 12.56
C LYS A 306 -5.63 19.52 13.44
N SER A 307 -5.59 18.20 13.47
CA SER A 307 -4.60 17.40 14.19
C SER A 307 -3.46 16.93 13.28
N ASN A 308 -3.59 17.09 11.95
CA ASN A 308 -2.59 16.69 10.94
C ASN A 308 -1.63 17.84 10.59
N VAL A 309 -1.30 18.70 11.57
CA VAL A 309 -0.64 19.99 11.33
C VAL A 309 0.75 19.84 10.70
N ILE A 310 1.53 18.84 11.13
CA ILE A 310 2.90 18.66 10.64
C ILE A 310 2.90 18.20 9.18
N ALA A 311 2.10 17.20 8.83
CA ALA A 311 2.02 16.72 7.46
C ALA A 311 1.43 17.78 6.53
N ASP A 312 0.40 18.53 6.97
CA ASP A 312 -0.17 19.66 6.23
C ASP A 312 0.84 20.80 6.02
N TRP A 313 1.65 21.08 7.04
CA TRP A 313 2.71 22.07 6.92
C TRP A 313 3.74 21.63 5.88
N GLU A 314 4.24 20.40 5.94
CA GLU A 314 5.21 19.85 4.97
C GLU A 314 4.66 19.76 3.55
N SER A 315 3.35 19.50 3.39
CA SER A 315 2.71 19.42 2.07
C SER A 315 2.60 20.78 1.39
N ARG A 316 2.52 21.88 2.17
CA ARG A 316 2.32 23.25 1.69
C ARG A 316 3.60 24.10 1.71
N HIS A 317 4.48 23.87 2.68
CA HIS A 317 5.65 24.70 2.95
C HIS A 317 6.92 23.94 2.64
N TYR A 318 7.18 23.79 1.35
CA TYR A 318 8.46 23.27 0.90
C TYR A 318 9.49 24.41 0.78
N ALA A 319 10.01 24.86 1.92
CA ALA A 319 11.05 25.88 1.99
C ALA A 319 12.45 25.27 2.03
N ASP A 320 12.73 24.24 1.21
CA ASP A 320 14.08 23.71 1.14
C ASP A 320 14.90 24.45 0.07
N PHE A 321 15.65 25.45 0.54
CA PHE A 321 16.65 26.17 -0.26
C PHE A 321 17.81 25.27 -0.74
N SER A 322 17.72 23.95 -0.54
CA SER A 322 18.69 22.96 -1.01
C SER A 322 18.36 22.32 -2.35
N ASN A 323 17.14 22.46 -2.88
CA ASN A 323 16.67 21.63 -4.00
C ASN A 323 17.02 22.20 -5.37
N TRP A 324 17.97 23.12 -5.38
CA TRP A 324 18.51 23.68 -6.60
C TRP A 324 19.25 22.62 -7.40
N ARG A 325 19.08 22.66 -8.71
CA ARG A 325 19.88 21.86 -9.63
C ARG A 325 20.60 22.73 -10.65
N LEU A 326 21.65 22.18 -11.22
CA LEU A 326 22.26 22.75 -12.40
C LEU A 326 21.28 22.65 -13.57
N SER A 327 21.30 23.59 -14.52
CA SER A 327 20.46 23.43 -15.71
C SER A 327 20.79 22.12 -16.44
N PRO A 328 19.78 21.35 -16.90
CA PRO A 328 20.01 20.11 -17.64
C PRO A 328 20.91 20.27 -18.87
N ILE A 329 20.92 21.46 -19.49
CA ILE A 329 21.77 21.76 -20.64
C ILE A 329 23.24 21.88 -20.19
N LEU A 330 23.48 22.60 -19.10
CA LEU A 330 24.82 22.76 -18.52
C LEU A 330 25.33 21.45 -17.95
N PHE A 331 24.48 20.68 -17.26
CA PHE A 331 24.81 19.35 -16.77
C PHE A 331 25.30 18.44 -17.91
N LYS A 332 24.56 18.38 -19.03
CA LYS A 332 24.98 17.59 -20.21
C LYS A 332 26.31 18.06 -20.78
N SER A 333 26.52 19.37 -20.87
CA SER A 333 27.80 19.95 -21.34
C SER A 333 28.95 19.58 -20.41
N LEU A 334 28.73 19.65 -19.09
CA LEU A 334 29.70 19.31 -18.06
C LEU A 334 30.08 17.82 -18.13
N MET A 335 29.09 16.93 -18.22
CA MET A 335 29.34 15.47 -18.34
C MET A 335 30.11 15.12 -19.63
N LYS A 336 29.91 15.86 -20.72
CA LYS A 336 30.67 15.68 -21.96
C LYS A 336 32.15 16.08 -21.82
N ARG A 337 32.44 17.03 -20.94
CA ARG A 337 33.79 17.57 -20.71
C ARG A 337 34.57 16.81 -19.64
N ILE A 338 33.97 16.52 -18.49
CA ILE A 338 34.65 15.91 -17.34
C ILE A 338 34.50 14.39 -17.35
N GLY A 339 33.38 13.88 -17.88
CA GLY A 339 33.08 12.45 -17.93
C GLY A 339 31.73 12.11 -17.27
N PRO A 340 31.21 10.91 -17.52
CA PRO A 340 29.90 10.49 -17.04
C PRO A 340 29.91 10.10 -15.55
N CYS A 341 28.89 10.55 -14.83
CA CYS A 341 28.56 10.12 -13.47
C CYS A 341 27.47 9.04 -13.46
N ASN A 342 27.43 8.24 -12.40
CA ASN A 342 26.44 7.19 -12.23
C ASN A 342 25.48 7.43 -11.04
N VAL A 343 25.84 8.28 -10.09
CA VAL A 343 25.00 8.60 -8.92
C VAL A 343 24.93 10.11 -8.72
N ASP A 344 23.71 10.63 -8.57
CA ASP A 344 23.44 12.02 -8.18
C ASP A 344 23.33 12.11 -6.65
N LEU A 345 24.20 12.89 -6.03
CA LEU A 345 24.30 13.03 -4.58
C LEU A 345 23.59 14.30 -4.14
N PHE A 346 22.79 14.18 -3.08
CA PHE A 346 21.94 15.24 -2.51
C PHE A 346 20.75 15.64 -3.40
N ALA A 347 20.41 14.82 -4.38
CA ALA A 347 19.24 15.01 -5.23
C ALA A 347 17.97 14.33 -4.68
N ASP A 348 16.83 14.77 -5.18
CA ASP A 348 15.50 14.18 -5.00
C ASP A 348 14.86 13.86 -6.36
N ARG A 349 13.68 13.27 -6.34
CA ARG A 349 12.89 12.93 -7.54
C ARG A 349 12.60 14.10 -8.49
N SER A 350 12.58 15.33 -7.99
CA SER A 350 12.23 16.53 -8.75
C SER A 350 13.46 17.17 -9.41
N ASN A 351 14.64 17.00 -8.83
CA ASN A 351 15.84 17.71 -9.25
C ASN A 351 16.98 16.82 -9.76
N THR A 352 16.90 15.49 -9.61
CA THR A 352 17.93 14.56 -10.08
C THR A 352 18.21 14.68 -11.59
N HIS A 353 19.48 14.57 -11.96
CA HIS A 353 19.96 14.46 -13.34
C HIS A 353 20.20 13.01 -13.78
N LEU A 354 20.33 12.08 -12.82
CA LEU A 354 20.70 10.69 -13.07
C LEU A 354 19.61 9.73 -12.58
N ASN A 355 19.60 8.52 -13.13
CA ASN A 355 18.62 7.49 -12.76
C ASN A 355 18.83 6.97 -11.33
N GLN A 356 20.06 7.01 -10.81
CA GLN A 356 20.39 6.63 -9.45
C GLN A 356 20.79 7.88 -8.67
N TYR A 357 20.20 8.08 -7.50
CA TYR A 357 20.53 9.21 -6.65
C TYR A 357 20.42 8.87 -5.16
N PHE A 358 21.21 9.58 -4.35
CA PHE A 358 21.16 9.55 -2.90
C PHE A 358 20.58 10.86 -2.40
N SER A 359 19.46 10.78 -1.70
CA SER A 359 18.79 11.96 -1.16
C SER A 359 19.38 12.37 0.18
N TRP A 360 19.29 13.65 0.53
CA TRP A 360 19.65 14.11 1.88
C TRP A 360 18.60 13.69 2.90
N LYS A 361 17.32 13.92 2.58
CA LYS A 361 16.15 13.50 3.38
C LYS A 361 15.51 12.24 2.81
N PRO A 362 14.67 11.50 3.55
CA PRO A 362 13.98 10.32 3.01
C PRO A 362 13.10 10.67 1.80
N ASP A 363 13.47 10.13 0.63
CA ASP A 363 12.73 10.24 -0.62
C ASP A 363 12.32 8.85 -1.11
N PRO A 364 11.08 8.68 -1.62
CA PRO A 364 10.52 7.37 -1.97
C PRO A 364 11.24 6.68 -3.14
N GLN A 365 11.86 7.44 -4.03
CA GLN A 365 12.50 6.94 -5.25
C GLN A 365 14.04 6.98 -5.18
N ALA A 366 14.61 7.59 -4.15
CA ALA A 366 16.05 7.58 -3.93
C ALA A 366 16.60 6.15 -3.82
N LYS A 367 17.79 5.91 -4.38
CA LYS A 367 18.51 4.63 -4.22
C LYS A 367 18.91 4.42 -2.75
N ALA A 368 19.38 5.48 -2.10
CA ALA A 368 19.68 5.49 -0.67
C ALA A 368 19.30 6.83 -0.04
N VAL A 369 19.01 6.81 1.25
CA VAL A 369 18.65 7.98 2.05
C VAL A 369 19.88 8.41 2.86
N ASP A 370 20.03 9.73 3.01
CA ASP A 370 21.19 10.39 3.57
C ASP A 370 22.48 10.09 2.79
N ALA A 371 22.75 10.95 1.80
CA ALA A 371 23.94 10.86 0.97
C ALA A 371 25.25 10.86 1.79
N LEU A 372 25.30 11.50 2.97
CA LEU A 372 26.50 11.53 3.82
C LEU A 372 26.73 10.20 4.55
N LEU A 373 25.69 9.41 4.80
CA LEU A 373 25.82 8.09 5.42
C LEU A 373 26.19 6.99 4.42
N GLN A 374 26.08 7.23 3.12
CA GLN A 374 26.43 6.24 2.09
C GLN A 374 27.92 6.27 1.75
N SER A 375 28.48 5.12 1.37
CA SER A 375 29.87 5.05 0.87
C SER A 375 29.99 5.69 -0.52
N TRP A 376 30.99 6.55 -0.70
CA TRP A 376 31.34 7.22 -1.95
C TRP A 376 32.58 6.62 -2.64
N ARG A 377 33.20 5.59 -2.04
CA ARG A 377 34.48 5.01 -2.51
C ARG A 377 34.43 4.44 -3.93
N GLU A 378 33.30 3.84 -4.32
CA GLU A 378 33.16 3.11 -5.59
C GLU A 378 32.19 3.76 -6.58
N ILE A 379 31.75 5.00 -6.31
CA ILE A 379 30.78 5.69 -7.17
C ILE A 379 31.45 6.82 -7.96
N LYS A 380 30.94 7.06 -9.17
CA LYS A 380 31.24 8.28 -9.94
C LYS A 380 30.15 9.29 -9.60
N GLY A 381 30.31 9.94 -8.45
CA GLY A 381 29.32 10.85 -7.88
C GLY A 381 29.33 12.21 -8.56
N TYR A 382 28.14 12.72 -8.88
CA TYR A 382 27.89 14.15 -9.09
C TYR A 382 27.19 14.68 -7.84
N ALA A 383 27.71 15.73 -7.22
CA ALA A 383 27.16 16.29 -5.99
C ALA A 383 26.83 17.77 -6.17
N PHE A 384 25.59 18.13 -5.86
CA PHE A 384 25.19 19.52 -5.67
C PHE A 384 24.49 19.67 -4.31
N PRO A 385 25.27 19.67 -3.21
CA PRO A 385 24.71 19.67 -1.88
C PRO A 385 24.10 21.04 -1.50
N PRO A 386 23.20 21.08 -0.50
CA PRO A 386 22.92 22.32 0.22
C PRO A 386 24.23 23.01 0.61
N PHE A 387 24.31 24.34 0.43
CA PHE A 387 25.59 25.06 0.59
C PHE A 387 26.20 24.93 1.99
N CYS A 388 25.37 24.74 3.02
CA CYS A 388 25.83 24.49 4.40
C CYS A 388 26.52 23.13 4.59
N LEU A 389 26.33 22.18 3.67
CA LEU A 389 26.94 20.84 3.75
C LEU A 389 28.24 20.71 2.97
N ILE A 390 28.68 21.75 2.23
CA ILE A 390 29.89 21.68 1.40
C ILE A 390 31.13 21.26 2.22
N SER A 391 31.32 21.83 3.41
CA SER A 391 32.43 21.45 4.30
C SER A 391 32.38 19.98 4.70
N THR A 392 31.19 19.46 4.98
CA THR A 392 30.98 18.06 5.37
C THR A 392 31.21 17.13 4.18
N CYS A 393 30.79 17.52 2.97
CA CYS A 393 31.09 16.80 1.74
C CYS A 393 32.61 16.70 1.52
N LEU A 394 33.35 17.80 1.67
CA LEU A 394 34.81 17.78 1.53
C LEU A 394 35.47 16.88 2.59
N ALA A 395 35.02 16.96 3.85
CA ALA A 395 35.52 16.08 4.91
C ALA A 395 35.33 14.60 4.56
N LYS A 396 34.13 14.24 4.07
CA LYS A 396 33.80 12.88 3.64
C LYS A 396 34.62 12.42 2.43
N VAL A 397 34.78 13.28 1.41
CA VAL A 397 35.62 13.00 0.24
C VAL A 397 37.04 12.64 0.66
N ARG A 398 37.59 13.40 1.62
CA ARG A 398 38.94 13.17 2.16
C ARG A 398 39.02 11.89 2.99
N GLU A 399 38.05 11.64 3.87
CA GLU A 399 38.01 10.46 4.73
C GLU A 399 37.88 9.15 3.93
N GLU A 400 37.06 9.18 2.88
CA GLU A 400 36.83 8.01 2.04
C GLU A 400 37.79 7.89 0.86
N ASN A 401 38.67 8.87 0.65
CA ASN A 401 39.56 8.95 -0.50
C ASN A 401 38.81 8.74 -1.83
N SER A 402 37.66 9.41 -1.96
CA SER A 402 36.77 9.32 -3.12
C SER A 402 37.03 10.45 -4.11
N GLN A 403 36.59 10.28 -5.36
CA GLN A 403 36.63 11.34 -6.38
C GLN A 403 35.22 11.60 -6.89
N ILE A 404 34.75 12.85 -6.76
CA ILE A 404 33.40 13.26 -7.18
C ILE A 404 33.46 14.57 -7.98
N ILE A 405 32.43 14.82 -8.78
CA ILE A 405 32.17 16.13 -9.38
C ILE A 405 31.33 16.92 -8.38
N LEU A 406 31.91 17.96 -7.77
CA LEU A 406 31.24 18.79 -6.77
C LEU A 406 30.92 20.17 -7.35
N ILE A 407 29.65 20.55 -7.35
CA ILE A 407 29.20 21.90 -7.73
C ILE A 407 29.16 22.77 -6.47
N THR A 408 29.88 23.89 -6.49
CA THR A 408 29.93 24.86 -5.40
C THR A 408 29.86 26.30 -5.94
N PRO A 409 29.38 27.27 -5.14
CA PRO A 409 29.48 28.68 -5.48
C PRO A 409 30.93 29.19 -5.37
N VAL A 410 31.31 30.20 -6.15
CA VAL A 410 32.64 30.81 -6.04
C VAL A 410 32.66 31.84 -4.89
N TRP A 411 32.68 31.34 -3.65
CA TRP A 411 32.69 32.16 -2.43
C TRP A 411 34.05 32.12 -1.74
N GLN A 412 34.96 32.95 -2.21
CA GLN A 412 36.36 32.98 -1.75
C GLN A 412 36.52 33.31 -0.25
N SER A 413 35.53 33.95 0.37
CA SER A 413 35.53 34.26 1.80
C SER A 413 35.16 33.06 2.70
N GLN A 414 34.71 31.94 2.13
CA GLN A 414 34.27 30.78 2.90
C GLN A 414 35.44 29.91 3.34
N ALA A 415 35.38 29.42 4.58
CA ALA A 415 36.45 28.60 5.18
C ALA A 415 36.75 27.31 4.40
N TRP A 416 35.76 26.75 3.70
CA TRP A 416 35.93 25.54 2.88
C TRP A 416 36.59 25.81 1.52
N TYR A 417 36.66 27.06 1.06
CA TYR A 417 37.14 27.39 -0.29
C TYR A 417 38.62 27.05 -0.52
N PRO A 418 39.56 27.35 0.40
CA PRO A 418 40.96 26.92 0.24
C PRO A 418 41.10 25.39 0.23
N LEU A 419 40.33 24.69 1.06
CA LEU A 419 40.33 23.23 1.13
C LEU A 419 39.83 22.61 -0.19
N LEU A 420 38.78 23.19 -0.78
CA LEU A 420 38.28 22.77 -2.09
C LEU A 420 39.37 22.86 -3.17
N LEU A 421 40.12 23.97 -3.22
CA LEU A 421 41.20 24.15 -4.20
C LEU A 421 42.34 23.16 -3.95
N GLN A 422 42.72 22.93 -2.70
CA GLN A 422 43.77 21.97 -2.34
C GLN A 422 43.39 20.52 -2.71
N MET A 423 42.10 20.17 -2.59
CA MET A 423 41.58 18.84 -2.92
C MET A 423 41.22 18.68 -4.40
N SER A 424 41.32 19.74 -5.21
CA SER A 424 40.97 19.70 -6.63
C SER A 424 42.00 18.87 -7.40
N VAL A 425 41.51 17.87 -8.14
CA VAL A 425 42.33 16.96 -8.96
C VAL A 425 42.47 17.42 -10.42
N ASP A 426 41.68 18.42 -10.82
CA ASP A 426 41.69 19.05 -12.14
C ASP A 426 41.31 20.53 -12.01
N TYR A 427 41.55 21.32 -13.06
CA TYR A 427 41.23 22.74 -13.10
C TYR A 427 39.72 22.98 -12.91
N PRO A 428 39.32 23.75 -11.88
CA PRO A 428 37.91 24.04 -11.63
C PRO A 428 37.22 24.68 -12.83
N VAL A 429 36.04 24.18 -13.16
CA VAL A 429 35.24 24.67 -14.28
C VAL A 429 34.36 25.82 -13.81
N LEU A 430 34.62 27.03 -14.30
CA LEU A 430 33.70 28.14 -14.10
C LEU A 430 32.47 27.99 -15.00
N LEU A 431 31.30 27.94 -14.37
CA LEU A 431 30.02 27.88 -15.05
C LEU A 431 29.56 29.29 -15.44
N PRO A 432 28.84 29.45 -16.57
CA PRO A 432 28.35 30.76 -16.99
C PRO A 432 27.40 31.33 -15.94
N MET A 433 27.48 32.63 -15.68
CA MET A 433 26.53 33.35 -14.84
C MET A 433 25.32 33.75 -15.69
N SER A 434 24.25 32.97 -15.62
CA SER A 434 23.00 33.23 -16.34
C SER A 434 21.80 32.84 -15.47
N HIS A 435 20.64 33.44 -15.71
CA HIS A 435 19.38 33.04 -15.05
C HIS A 435 19.08 31.55 -15.21
N ASN A 436 19.61 30.90 -16.25
CA ASN A 436 19.42 29.48 -16.51
C ASN A 436 20.54 28.62 -15.93
N THR A 437 21.40 29.11 -15.06
CA THR A 437 22.52 28.32 -14.53
C THR A 437 22.06 27.39 -13.41
N VAL A 438 21.41 27.93 -12.40
CA VAL A 438 20.90 27.19 -11.24
C VAL A 438 19.39 27.40 -11.18
N LEU A 439 18.65 26.29 -11.20
CA LEU A 439 17.20 26.28 -11.35
C LEU A 439 16.54 25.59 -10.15
N SER A 440 15.40 26.13 -9.71
CA SER A 440 14.52 25.46 -8.77
C SER A 440 13.81 24.28 -9.46
N PRO A 441 13.16 23.37 -8.70
CA PRO A 441 12.25 22.38 -9.28
C PRO A 441 11.16 23.01 -10.16
N MET A 442 10.75 24.25 -9.85
CA MET A 442 9.78 25.04 -10.63
C MET A 442 10.40 25.78 -11.83
N LYS A 443 11.68 25.52 -12.15
CA LYS A 443 12.44 26.18 -13.24
C LYS A 443 12.66 27.67 -13.02
N GLU A 444 12.58 28.12 -11.76
CA GLU A 444 12.88 29.50 -11.41
C GLU A 444 14.39 29.68 -11.20
N PRO A 445 14.97 30.84 -11.58
CA PRO A 445 16.37 31.14 -11.33
C PRO A 445 16.67 31.27 -9.83
N HIS A 446 17.84 30.79 -9.40
CA HIS A 446 18.27 30.95 -8.01
C HIS A 446 18.37 32.45 -7.63
N PRO A 447 17.84 32.89 -6.46
CA PRO A 447 17.91 34.29 -6.01
C PRO A 447 19.31 34.93 -6.02
N LEU A 448 20.35 34.16 -5.69
CA LEU A 448 21.75 34.60 -5.75
C LEU A 448 22.25 34.96 -7.16
N ILE A 449 21.59 34.45 -8.21
CA ILE A 449 21.86 34.80 -9.60
C ILE A 449 21.12 36.09 -9.98
N LEU A 450 19.95 36.32 -9.38
CA LEU A 450 19.13 37.52 -9.61
C LEU A 450 19.72 38.78 -8.95
N ASN A 451 20.29 38.66 -7.74
CA ASN A 451 20.70 39.80 -6.92
C ASN A 451 22.08 40.40 -7.23
N LYS A 452 22.70 40.07 -8.38
CA LYS A 452 24.04 40.58 -8.77
C LYS A 452 24.02 41.56 -9.95
N THR A 453 22.87 42.10 -10.32
CA THR A 453 22.79 43.32 -11.14
C THR A 453 22.90 44.56 -10.26
N HIS A 454 24.07 44.81 -9.69
CA HIS A 454 24.48 46.13 -9.21
C HIS A 454 26.00 46.29 -9.36
#